data_AF-A0A9D2CZM8-F1
#
_entry.id   AF-A0A9D2CZM8-F1
#
_cell.length_a   1.000
_cell.length_b   1.000
_cell.length_c   1.000
_cell.angle_alpha   90.00
_cell.angle_beta   90.00
_cell.angle_gamma   90.00
#
_symmetry.space_group_name_H-M   'P 1'
#
loop_
_entity.id
_entity.type
_entity.pdbx_description
1 polymer ?
#
loop_
_entity_poly.entity_id
_entity_poly.type
_entity_poly.pdbx_seq_one_letter_code
_entity_poly.pdbx_strand_id
1 'polypeptide(L)'
;MEKFDVNDYQISFWNYVASHLQGAEMVDLMRSMGCTLYMSPEHKQPSGRNNMLAVLQRCETLHMPCIVYDHRVVLRVLQERGEEAYIRNLKEVYGEYKEFSSAAYCFICDEPNSDAEYEATFRACELMRKFMPAIRPFVSHNHVGMRSEKDGERVLERFMQKMKPDFLLYNCYSQCMEEPEDKIQGLENYFHNLYKFEKVSKRYKVPLWQSLLLCGHLCLADPTQAQLRWQLNVGAAHGVTGFFWFHPLELGFSYDARGHAVDNRGVKTQKYDQVAYESARFMNDIAPRLRHYDHEKTYHLHMAASEFESFYRDCDDVIADLSSLKNRPLVVGKFRHKEDPSRCAVMLVNGSQENMCHASIEFNKGGIGKDSLYLAPGTAKIYEVR
;
A
#
# COMPACT_ATOMS: atom_id res chain seq x y z
N MET A 1 4.22 -10.90 -22.48
CA MET A 1 4.25 -10.14 -21.21
C MET A 1 3.14 -10.72 -20.34
N GLU A 2 3.46 -11.31 -19.18
CA GLU A 2 2.42 -11.43 -18.15
C GLU A 2 1.98 -10.00 -17.85
N LYS A 3 0.73 -9.71 -18.14
CA LYS A 3 0.16 -8.37 -18.02
C LYS A 3 0.18 -8.00 -16.54
N PHE A 4 0.69 -6.81 -16.20
CA PHE A 4 0.57 -6.27 -14.85
C PHE A 4 -0.87 -6.48 -14.34
N ASP A 5 -0.99 -7.26 -13.27
CA ASP A 5 -2.27 -7.50 -12.62
C ASP A 5 -2.32 -6.68 -11.33
N VAL A 6 -3.21 -5.69 -11.33
CA VAL A 6 -3.50 -4.84 -10.17
C VAL A 6 -4.03 -5.65 -8.98
N ASN A 7 -4.55 -6.86 -9.22
CA ASN A 7 -5.07 -7.77 -8.20
C ASN A 7 -3.99 -8.67 -7.58
N ASP A 8 -2.79 -8.74 -8.17
CA ASP A 8 -1.65 -9.39 -7.54
C ASP A 8 -1.05 -8.52 -6.43
N TYR A 9 -0.22 -9.12 -5.57
CA TYR A 9 0.47 -8.38 -4.53
C TYR A 9 1.53 -7.45 -5.12
N GLN A 10 1.53 -6.19 -4.70
CA GLN A 10 2.43 -5.15 -5.19
C GLN A 10 3.18 -4.45 -4.07
N ILE A 11 4.45 -4.13 -4.31
CA ILE A 11 5.24 -3.22 -3.46
C ILE A 11 5.75 -2.07 -4.32
N SER A 12 5.56 -0.86 -3.83
CA SER A 12 6.03 0.38 -4.42
C SER A 12 6.58 1.31 -3.33
N PHE A 13 7.19 2.40 -3.76
CA PHE A 13 7.82 3.39 -2.90
C PHE A 13 7.43 4.78 -3.39
N TRP A 14 7.10 5.67 -2.44
CA TRP A 14 6.93 7.08 -2.76
C TRP A 14 8.27 7.69 -3.19
N ASN A 15 8.29 8.36 -4.36
CA ASN A 15 9.50 8.94 -4.92
C ASN A 15 9.30 10.43 -5.25
N TYR A 16 9.73 11.27 -4.32
CA TYR A 16 9.63 12.73 -4.43
C TYR A 16 10.92 13.41 -4.91
N VAL A 17 11.92 12.61 -5.31
CA VAL A 17 13.17 13.17 -5.84
C VAL A 17 12.92 13.74 -7.24
N ALA A 18 13.49 14.88 -7.55
CA ALA A 18 13.36 15.46 -8.88
C ALA A 18 14.16 14.66 -9.92
N SER A 19 13.57 14.42 -11.09
CA SER A 19 14.16 13.64 -12.19
C SER A 19 15.48 14.17 -12.74
N HIS A 20 15.85 15.42 -12.49
CA HIS A 20 17.19 15.92 -12.87
C HIS A 20 18.29 15.52 -11.88
N LEU A 21 17.93 14.98 -10.72
CA LEU A 21 18.84 14.51 -9.67
C LEU A 21 18.90 12.97 -9.60
N GLN A 22 18.03 12.28 -10.34
CA GLN A 22 17.82 10.85 -10.25
C GLN A 22 17.53 10.24 -11.62
N GLY A 23 18.14 9.09 -11.92
CA GLY A 23 17.96 8.37 -13.18
C GLY A 23 17.53 6.91 -13.02
N ALA A 24 17.83 6.12 -14.04
CA ALA A 24 17.43 4.72 -14.16
C ALA A 24 18.05 3.80 -13.09
N GLU A 25 19.18 4.18 -12.49
CA GLU A 25 19.87 3.43 -11.43
C GLU A 25 18.96 3.21 -10.20
N MET A 26 18.01 4.12 -9.97
CA MET A 26 17.10 4.02 -8.83
C MET A 26 15.96 3.04 -9.06
N VAL A 27 15.68 2.68 -10.31
CA VAL A 27 14.78 1.56 -10.65
C VAL A 27 15.37 0.25 -10.12
N ASP A 28 16.67 0.03 -10.34
CA ASP A 28 17.38 -1.16 -9.87
C ASP A 28 17.50 -1.18 -8.34
N LEU A 29 17.80 -0.03 -7.74
CA LEU A 29 17.83 0.11 -6.29
C LEU A 29 16.48 -0.25 -5.67
N MET A 30 15.37 0.35 -6.11
CA MET A 30 14.07 0.07 -5.51
C MET A 30 13.62 -1.36 -5.78
N ARG A 31 13.91 -1.92 -6.97
CA ARG A 31 13.68 -3.35 -7.26
C ARG A 31 14.41 -4.25 -6.28
N SER A 32 15.66 -3.93 -5.93
CA SER A 32 16.41 -4.71 -4.93
C SER A 32 15.83 -4.61 -3.51
N MET A 33 15.00 -3.59 -3.23
CA MET A 33 14.20 -3.49 -2.01
C MET A 33 12.82 -4.16 -2.14
N GLY A 34 12.56 -4.92 -3.21
CA GLY A 34 11.31 -5.64 -3.44
C GLY A 34 10.25 -4.88 -4.24
N CYS A 35 10.59 -3.74 -4.87
CA CYS A 35 9.65 -2.99 -5.71
C CYS A 35 9.19 -3.83 -6.93
N THR A 36 7.88 -3.88 -7.14
CA THR A 36 7.21 -4.53 -8.28
C THR A 36 6.43 -3.55 -9.16
N LEU A 37 6.19 -2.34 -8.65
CA LEU A 37 5.60 -1.20 -9.36
C LEU A 37 6.39 0.03 -8.98
N TYR A 38 7.08 0.64 -9.94
CA TYR A 38 7.95 1.79 -9.66
C TYR A 38 7.18 3.10 -9.72
N MET A 39 7.49 4.05 -8.84
CA MET A 39 7.07 5.44 -9.00
C MET A 39 8.27 6.24 -9.51
N SER A 40 8.10 6.88 -10.67
CA SER A 40 9.16 7.70 -11.25
C SER A 40 9.52 8.87 -10.32
N PRO A 41 10.74 9.43 -10.44
CA PRO A 41 11.02 10.74 -9.86
C PRO A 41 10.06 11.81 -10.39
N GLU A 42 10.04 12.95 -9.74
CA GLU A 42 9.23 14.11 -10.14
C GLU A 42 9.83 14.80 -11.38
N HIS A 43 9.11 14.80 -12.50
CA HIS A 43 9.45 15.60 -13.67
C HIS A 43 8.91 17.02 -13.51
N LYS A 44 9.75 17.91 -12.96
CA LYS A 44 9.45 19.33 -12.74
C LYS A 44 9.98 20.27 -13.83
N GLN A 45 11.07 19.89 -14.48
CA GLN A 45 11.81 20.78 -15.38
C GLN A 45 12.42 20.01 -16.56
N PRO A 46 12.63 20.69 -17.71
CA PRO A 46 13.06 20.01 -18.95
C PRO A 46 14.38 19.24 -18.84
N SER A 47 15.30 19.66 -17.96
CA SER A 47 16.59 18.98 -17.77
C SER A 47 16.46 17.56 -17.21
N GLY A 48 15.34 17.23 -16.54
CA GLY A 48 15.05 15.89 -16.04
C GLY A 48 14.46 14.93 -17.08
N ARG A 49 14.11 15.43 -18.28
CA ARG A 49 13.41 14.63 -19.29
C ARG A 49 14.17 13.38 -19.71
N ASN A 50 15.47 13.48 -19.97
CA ASN A 50 16.26 12.33 -20.42
C ASN A 50 16.33 11.23 -19.35
N ASN A 51 16.41 11.63 -18.07
CA ASN A 51 16.39 10.69 -16.96
C ASN A 51 15.01 10.02 -16.81
N MET A 52 13.92 10.75 -17.01
CA MET A 52 12.56 10.19 -17.02
C MET A 52 12.39 9.12 -18.10
N LEU A 53 12.87 9.38 -19.32
CA LEU A 53 12.82 8.41 -20.42
C LEU A 53 13.70 7.19 -20.12
N ALA A 54 14.88 7.39 -19.53
CA ALA A 54 15.76 6.29 -19.12
C ALA A 54 15.12 5.42 -18.03
N VAL A 55 14.40 6.02 -17.07
CA VAL A 55 13.61 5.30 -16.05
C VAL A 55 12.55 4.43 -16.71
N LEU A 56 11.73 4.98 -17.61
CA LEU A 56 10.69 4.23 -18.31
C LEU A 56 11.29 3.07 -19.12
N GLN A 57 12.39 3.30 -19.83
CA GLN A 57 13.08 2.26 -20.60
C GLN A 57 13.63 1.15 -19.70
N ARG A 58 14.17 1.51 -18.52
CA ARG A 58 14.68 0.54 -17.55
C ARG A 58 13.55 -0.30 -16.96
N CYS A 59 12.43 0.33 -16.63
CA CYS A 59 11.21 -0.35 -16.20
C CYS A 59 10.72 -1.36 -17.27
N GLU A 60 10.70 -1.00 -18.57
CA GLU A 60 10.32 -1.94 -19.65
C GLU A 60 11.26 -3.13 -19.74
N THR A 61 12.57 -2.88 -19.69
CA THR A 61 13.61 -3.94 -19.71
C THR A 61 13.43 -4.93 -18.57
N LEU A 62 12.94 -4.43 -17.43
CA LEU A 62 12.70 -5.19 -16.22
C LEU A 62 11.29 -5.78 -16.12
N HIS A 63 10.45 -5.55 -17.13
CA HIS A 63 9.02 -5.89 -17.16
C HIS A 63 8.25 -5.36 -15.94
N MET A 64 8.63 -4.16 -15.49
CA MET A 64 8.06 -3.51 -14.32
C MET A 64 7.20 -2.32 -14.75
N PRO A 65 5.93 -2.21 -14.32
CA PRO A 65 5.13 -1.02 -14.53
C PRO A 65 5.69 0.18 -13.76
N CYS A 66 5.37 1.37 -14.25
CA CYS A 66 5.80 2.65 -13.72
C CYS A 66 4.61 3.60 -13.58
N ILE A 67 4.52 4.27 -12.44
CA ILE A 67 3.69 5.46 -12.22
C ILE A 67 4.54 6.66 -12.57
N VAL A 68 4.14 7.37 -13.61
CA VAL A 68 4.80 8.61 -14.05
C VAL A 68 4.36 9.76 -13.18
N TYR A 69 5.32 10.47 -12.59
CA TYR A 69 5.08 11.70 -11.84
C TYR A 69 5.57 12.90 -12.64
N ASP A 70 4.71 13.44 -13.51
CA ASP A 70 5.00 14.61 -14.35
C ASP A 70 4.18 15.83 -13.92
N HIS A 71 4.87 16.89 -13.47
CA HIS A 71 4.23 18.11 -12.92
C HIS A 71 3.45 18.89 -13.97
N ARG A 72 3.56 18.58 -15.27
CA ARG A 72 2.72 19.20 -16.30
C ARG A 72 1.26 18.74 -16.22
N VAL A 73 0.97 17.60 -15.59
CA VAL A 73 -0.36 16.97 -15.61
C VAL A 73 -0.90 16.63 -14.21
N VAL A 74 -0.29 17.18 -13.15
CA VAL A 74 -0.85 17.10 -11.79
C VAL A 74 -2.09 17.99 -11.63
N LEU A 75 -2.93 17.71 -10.63
CA LEU A 75 -4.18 18.41 -10.36
C LEU A 75 -4.01 19.93 -10.27
N ARG A 76 -2.91 20.39 -9.66
CA ARG A 76 -2.59 21.81 -9.50
C ARG A 76 -2.58 22.56 -10.84
N VAL A 77 -2.13 21.92 -11.92
CA VAL A 77 -2.12 22.56 -13.25
C VAL A 77 -3.55 22.85 -13.74
N LEU A 78 -4.47 21.91 -13.55
CA LEU A 78 -5.88 22.13 -13.90
C LEU A 78 -6.48 23.28 -13.09
N GLN A 79 -6.20 23.33 -11.79
CA GLN A 79 -6.74 24.35 -10.89
C GLN A 79 -6.18 25.74 -11.16
N GLU A 80 -4.86 25.86 -11.40
CA GLU A 80 -4.19 27.16 -11.54
C GLU A 80 -4.19 27.70 -12.97
N ARG A 81 -4.15 26.82 -13.98
CA ARG A 81 -3.97 27.20 -15.39
C ARG A 81 -5.19 26.89 -16.27
N GLY A 82 -6.20 26.23 -15.71
CA GLY A 82 -7.44 25.89 -16.38
C GLY A 82 -7.33 24.69 -17.33
N GLU A 83 -8.50 24.27 -17.80
CA GLU A 83 -8.69 23.03 -18.57
C GLU A 83 -7.95 23.04 -19.91
N GLU A 84 -7.91 24.16 -20.64
CA GLU A 84 -7.24 24.22 -21.94
C GLU A 84 -5.72 23.96 -21.82
N ALA A 85 -5.07 24.57 -20.83
CA ALA A 85 -3.66 24.35 -20.57
C ALA A 85 -3.40 22.91 -20.12
N TYR A 86 -4.27 22.38 -19.26
CA TYR A 86 -4.20 21.00 -18.80
C TYR A 86 -4.30 20.00 -19.96
N ILE A 87 -5.27 20.19 -20.88
CA ILE A 87 -5.44 19.32 -22.06
C ILE A 87 -4.24 19.39 -23.00
N ARG A 88 -3.66 20.58 -23.23
CA ARG A 88 -2.43 20.70 -24.04
C ARG A 88 -1.30 19.87 -23.41
N ASN A 89 -1.08 20.03 -22.10
CA ASN A 89 -0.06 19.28 -21.38
C ASN A 89 -0.31 17.76 -21.41
N LEU A 90 -1.55 17.30 -21.25
CA LEU A 90 -1.89 15.87 -21.36
C LEU A 90 -1.48 15.29 -22.70
N LYS A 91 -1.72 16.01 -23.81
CA LYS A 91 -1.35 15.56 -25.15
C LYS A 91 0.16 15.52 -25.35
N GLU A 92 0.89 16.52 -24.85
CA GLU A 92 2.35 16.56 -24.91
C GLU A 92 2.97 15.41 -24.11
N VAL A 93 2.56 15.25 -22.85
CA VAL A 93 3.01 14.18 -21.96
C VAL A 93 2.69 12.80 -22.54
N TYR A 94 1.48 12.62 -23.09
CA TYR A 94 1.13 11.36 -23.74
C TYR A 94 2.00 11.09 -24.97
N GLY A 95 2.27 12.11 -25.79
CA GLY A 95 3.18 11.99 -26.93
C GLY A 95 4.59 11.54 -26.55
N GLU A 96 5.06 11.92 -25.35
CA GLU A 96 6.37 11.53 -24.83
C GLU A 96 6.41 10.10 -24.26
N TYR A 97 5.33 9.64 -23.61
CA TYR A 97 5.38 8.40 -22.81
C TYR A 97 4.57 7.23 -23.39
N LYS A 98 3.66 7.44 -24.34
CA LYS A 98 2.74 6.39 -24.85
C LYS A 98 3.43 5.18 -25.49
N GLU A 99 4.66 5.34 -25.97
CA GLU A 99 5.42 4.25 -26.61
C GLU A 99 6.08 3.33 -25.56
N PHE A 100 6.15 3.76 -24.29
CA PHE A 100 6.65 2.95 -23.20
C PHE A 100 5.50 2.17 -22.57
N SER A 101 5.48 0.86 -22.79
CA SER A 101 4.57 -0.08 -22.14
C SER A 101 4.69 -0.09 -20.61
N SER A 102 5.83 0.36 -20.06
CA SER A 102 6.02 0.55 -18.62
C SER A 102 5.25 1.76 -18.08
N ALA A 103 4.85 2.75 -18.88
CA ALA A 103 4.08 3.90 -18.43
C ALA A 103 2.61 3.52 -18.17
N ALA A 104 2.37 2.78 -17.09
CA ALA A 104 1.07 2.20 -16.76
C ALA A 104 0.12 3.22 -16.13
N TYR A 105 0.66 4.10 -15.30
CA TYR A 105 -0.10 5.09 -14.55
C TYR A 105 0.55 6.47 -14.62
N CYS A 106 -0.23 7.54 -14.41
CA CYS A 106 0.29 8.90 -14.20
C CYS A 106 -0.31 9.48 -12.93
N PHE A 107 0.56 10.00 -12.06
CA PHE A 107 0.18 10.66 -10.82
C PHE A 107 -0.61 11.94 -11.11
N ILE A 108 -1.78 12.06 -10.48
CA ILE A 108 -2.67 13.21 -10.59
C ILE A 108 -2.67 14.03 -9.30
N CYS A 109 -2.90 13.38 -8.16
CA CYS A 109 -3.12 14.05 -6.88
C CYS A 109 -2.77 13.11 -5.72
N ASP A 110 -2.17 13.69 -4.69
CA ASP A 110 -2.03 13.07 -3.38
C ASP A 110 -3.04 13.73 -2.43
N GLU A 111 -3.86 12.90 -1.78
CA GLU A 111 -4.72 13.29 -0.66
C GLU A 111 -5.68 14.47 -0.91
N PRO A 112 -6.59 14.40 -1.90
CA PRO A 112 -7.64 15.41 -2.03
C PRO A 112 -8.45 15.53 -0.72
N ASN A 113 -8.60 16.76 -0.23
CA ASN A 113 -9.02 17.04 1.15
C ASN A 113 -10.34 17.81 1.29
N SER A 114 -10.93 18.26 0.18
CA SER A 114 -12.16 19.03 0.13
C SER A 114 -13.04 18.63 -1.05
N ASP A 115 -14.34 18.90 -0.96
CA ASP A 115 -15.30 18.62 -2.05
C ASP A 115 -14.88 19.22 -3.40
N ALA A 116 -14.33 20.44 -3.37
CA ALA A 116 -13.83 21.11 -4.56
C ALA A 116 -12.60 20.40 -5.16
N GLU A 117 -11.67 19.97 -4.32
CA GLU A 117 -10.50 19.18 -4.78
C GLU A 117 -10.91 17.82 -5.33
N TYR A 118 -11.90 17.15 -4.72
CA TYR A 118 -12.44 15.90 -5.25
C TYR A 118 -13.07 16.09 -6.63
N GLU A 119 -13.91 17.10 -6.83
CA GLU A 119 -14.50 17.37 -8.16
C GLU A 119 -13.44 17.73 -9.20
N ALA A 120 -12.44 18.53 -8.82
CA ALA A 120 -11.32 18.83 -9.71
C ALA A 120 -10.50 17.57 -10.04
N THR A 121 -10.30 16.67 -9.08
CA THR A 121 -9.64 15.37 -9.28
C THR A 121 -10.41 14.48 -10.23
N PHE A 122 -11.75 14.39 -10.09
CA PHE A 122 -12.59 13.64 -11.00
C PHE A 122 -12.50 14.19 -12.42
N ARG A 123 -12.54 15.51 -12.57
CA ARG A 123 -12.38 16.17 -13.87
C ARG A 123 -11.01 15.89 -14.49
N ALA A 124 -9.93 16.00 -13.71
CA ALA A 124 -8.57 15.70 -14.16
C ALA A 124 -8.45 14.24 -14.65
N CYS A 125 -8.99 13.28 -13.88
CA CYS A 125 -9.00 11.86 -14.26
C CYS A 125 -9.80 11.60 -15.55
N GLU A 126 -10.96 12.23 -15.70
CA GLU A 126 -11.79 12.12 -16.92
C GLU A 126 -11.02 12.61 -18.15
N LEU A 127 -10.43 13.80 -18.06
CA LEU A 127 -9.62 14.40 -19.12
C LEU A 127 -8.40 13.53 -19.45
N MET A 128 -7.72 13.01 -18.42
CA MET A 128 -6.58 12.12 -18.62
C MET A 128 -6.99 10.85 -19.37
N ARG A 129 -8.07 10.17 -18.97
CA ARG A 129 -8.55 8.97 -19.70
C ARG A 129 -8.89 9.28 -21.16
N LYS A 130 -9.39 10.49 -21.44
CA LYS A 130 -9.71 10.94 -22.81
C LYS A 130 -8.48 11.24 -23.66
N PHE A 131 -7.47 11.90 -23.10
CA PHE A 131 -6.31 12.40 -23.85
C PHE A 131 -5.03 11.56 -23.70
N MET A 132 -5.00 10.62 -22.75
CA MET A 132 -3.89 9.69 -22.49
C MET A 132 -4.41 8.22 -22.40
N PRO A 133 -5.11 7.68 -23.40
CA PRO A 133 -5.92 6.46 -23.25
C PRO A 133 -5.14 5.18 -22.86
N ALA A 134 -3.83 5.12 -23.09
CA ALA A 134 -2.99 3.98 -22.68
C ALA A 134 -2.42 4.09 -21.26
N ILE A 135 -2.52 5.26 -20.62
CA ILE A 135 -1.95 5.53 -19.28
C ILE A 135 -3.11 5.85 -18.34
N ARG A 136 -3.15 5.24 -17.15
CA ARG A 136 -4.29 5.36 -16.24
C ARG A 136 -4.02 6.38 -15.12
N PRO A 137 -5.03 7.12 -14.62
CA PRO A 137 -4.82 8.06 -13.53
C PRO A 137 -4.45 7.34 -12.23
N PHE A 138 -3.50 7.91 -11.48
CA PHE A 138 -3.10 7.50 -10.14
C PHE A 138 -3.45 8.59 -9.13
N VAL A 139 -4.21 8.22 -8.10
CA VAL A 139 -4.64 9.10 -7.02
C VAL A 139 -4.56 8.31 -5.70
N SER A 140 -3.97 8.90 -4.67
CA SER A 140 -4.00 8.42 -3.29
C SER A 140 -4.99 9.22 -2.45
N HIS A 141 -5.56 8.58 -1.43
CA HIS A 141 -6.42 9.23 -0.45
C HIS A 141 -5.72 9.47 0.87
N ASN A 142 -6.16 10.50 1.57
CA ASN A 142 -5.89 10.62 3.00
C ASN A 142 -6.82 9.68 3.79
N HIS A 143 -6.40 9.32 5.00
CA HIS A 143 -7.19 8.58 5.96
C HIS A 143 -8.50 9.31 6.32
N VAL A 144 -9.55 8.53 6.61
CA VAL A 144 -10.82 9.03 7.11
C VAL A 144 -10.60 9.46 8.56
N GLY A 145 -10.55 10.78 8.79
CA GLY A 145 -10.27 11.37 10.11
C GLY A 145 -9.53 12.70 10.03
N MET A 146 -8.66 12.88 9.03
CA MET A 146 -7.91 14.13 8.82
C MET A 146 -8.66 15.18 7.97
N ARG A 147 -9.90 14.89 7.56
CA ARG A 147 -10.61 15.73 6.61
C ARG A 147 -11.22 16.95 7.33
N SER A 148 -11.15 18.10 6.66
CA SER A 148 -12.06 19.24 6.93
C SER A 148 -13.53 18.85 6.72
N GLU A 149 -13.75 17.75 6.01
CA GLU A 149 -15.03 17.17 5.68
C GLU A 149 -15.49 16.13 6.72
N LYS A 150 -16.74 16.29 7.20
CA LYS A 150 -17.30 15.50 8.30
C LYS A 150 -17.74 14.08 7.93
N ASP A 151 -17.67 13.68 6.66
CA ASP A 151 -18.24 12.41 6.15
C ASP A 151 -17.28 11.61 5.27
N GLY A 152 -16.40 10.83 5.92
CA GLY A 152 -15.39 10.01 5.24
C GLY A 152 -15.97 8.99 4.26
N GLU A 153 -17.09 8.35 4.61
CA GLU A 153 -17.72 7.28 3.82
C GLU A 153 -18.30 7.83 2.51
N ARG A 154 -19.03 8.95 2.57
CA ARG A 154 -19.64 9.59 1.39
C ARG A 154 -18.63 9.89 0.29
N VAL A 155 -17.43 10.34 0.65
CA VAL A 155 -16.37 10.65 -0.32
C VAL A 155 -15.78 9.39 -0.92
N LEU A 156 -15.55 8.35 -0.12
CA LEU A 156 -15.05 7.09 -0.65
C LEU A 156 -16.06 6.52 -1.66
N GLU A 157 -17.35 6.57 -1.35
CA GLU A 157 -18.42 6.18 -2.27
C GLU A 157 -18.40 7.03 -3.56
N ARG A 158 -18.32 8.36 -3.45
CA ARG A 158 -18.24 9.25 -4.62
C ARG A 158 -17.01 8.99 -5.45
N PHE A 159 -15.87 8.75 -4.81
CA PHE A 159 -14.63 8.42 -5.50
C PHE A 159 -14.76 7.14 -6.32
N MET A 160 -15.27 6.08 -5.71
CA MET A 160 -15.50 4.81 -6.40
C MET A 160 -16.46 4.97 -7.59
N GLN A 161 -17.53 5.74 -7.43
CA GLN A 161 -18.55 5.94 -8.48
C GLN A 161 -18.06 6.82 -9.63
N LYS A 162 -17.39 7.93 -9.32
CA LYS A 162 -16.99 8.94 -10.32
C LYS A 162 -15.63 8.64 -10.95
N MET A 163 -14.64 8.26 -10.15
CA MET A 163 -13.27 8.01 -10.64
C MET A 163 -13.14 6.62 -11.29
N LYS A 164 -13.81 5.61 -10.71
CA LYS A 164 -13.70 4.19 -11.08
C LYS A 164 -12.23 3.76 -11.13
N PRO A 165 -11.53 3.81 -9.98
CA PRO A 165 -10.10 3.51 -9.91
C PRO A 165 -9.84 2.02 -10.18
N ASP A 166 -8.60 1.68 -10.54
CA ASP A 166 -8.19 0.27 -10.65
C ASP A 166 -7.91 -0.36 -9.28
N PHE A 167 -7.56 0.47 -8.31
CA PHE A 167 -7.27 0.11 -6.92
C PHE A 167 -7.59 1.31 -6.03
N LEU A 168 -7.87 1.05 -4.76
CA LEU A 168 -8.10 2.10 -3.77
C LEU A 168 -6.85 2.22 -2.89
N LEU A 169 -6.08 3.30 -3.05
CA LEU A 169 -4.87 3.58 -2.24
C LEU A 169 -5.16 4.67 -1.22
N TYR A 170 -4.71 4.48 0.03
CA TYR A 170 -4.78 5.49 1.06
C TYR A 170 -3.53 5.57 1.94
N ASN A 171 -3.36 6.73 2.57
CA ASN A 171 -2.23 7.06 3.43
C ASN A 171 -2.71 7.14 4.89
N CYS A 172 -2.18 6.26 5.75
CA CYS A 172 -2.41 6.27 7.19
C CYS A 172 -1.21 5.61 7.89
N TYR A 173 -0.57 6.36 8.79
CA TYR A 173 0.66 5.92 9.47
C TYR A 173 0.52 5.85 11.00
N SER A 174 -0.70 5.98 11.53
CA SER A 174 -0.94 6.10 12.97
C SER A 174 -0.59 4.83 13.76
N GLN A 175 -0.43 3.68 13.12
CA GLN A 175 0.16 2.48 13.72
C GLN A 175 1.62 2.68 14.18
N CYS A 176 2.27 3.78 13.79
CA CYS A 176 3.65 4.10 14.13
C CYS A 176 3.76 5.35 15.01
N MET A 177 2.73 5.74 15.77
CA MET A 177 2.88 6.80 16.79
C MET A 177 4.01 6.43 17.76
N GLU A 178 4.91 7.37 18.02
CA GLU A 178 6.10 7.15 18.84
C GLU A 178 5.79 7.17 20.33
N GLU A 179 5.00 8.15 20.76
CA GLU A 179 4.69 8.40 22.16
C GLU A 179 3.83 7.27 22.76
N PRO A 180 4.21 6.70 23.92
CA PRO A 180 3.46 5.61 24.55
C PRO A 180 1.98 5.90 24.75
N GLU A 181 1.63 7.14 25.07
CA GLU A 181 0.27 7.59 25.33
C GLU A 181 -0.59 7.56 24.06
N ASP A 182 0.01 7.77 22.89
CA ASP A 182 -0.67 7.85 21.60
C ASP A 182 -0.70 6.50 20.87
N LYS A 183 0.14 5.53 21.24
CA LYS A 183 0.24 4.23 20.54
C LYS A 183 -1.09 3.49 20.43
N ILE A 184 -1.89 3.48 21.49
CA ILE A 184 -3.20 2.78 21.48
C ILE A 184 -4.16 3.47 20.53
N GLN A 185 -4.33 4.78 20.67
CA GLN A 185 -5.19 5.57 19.78
C GLN A 185 -4.72 5.50 18.32
N GLY A 186 -3.40 5.48 18.10
CA GLY A 186 -2.81 5.35 16.78
C GLY A 186 -3.13 4.02 16.11
N LEU A 187 -3.10 2.92 16.87
CA LEU A 187 -3.54 1.60 16.40
C LEU A 187 -5.05 1.55 16.14
N GLU A 188 -5.87 2.12 17.02
CA GLU A 188 -7.32 2.23 16.82
C GLU A 188 -7.64 3.00 15.53
N ASN A 189 -6.99 4.15 15.30
CA ASN A 189 -7.15 4.94 14.08
C ASN A 189 -6.67 4.18 12.83
N TYR A 190 -5.60 3.38 12.94
CA TYR A 190 -5.11 2.55 11.84
C TYR A 190 -6.15 1.50 11.44
N PHE A 191 -6.71 0.76 12.41
CA PHE A 191 -7.72 -0.26 12.15
C PHE A 191 -9.05 0.33 11.71
N HIS A 192 -9.45 1.48 12.27
CA HIS A 192 -10.63 2.23 11.80
C HIS A 192 -10.52 2.53 10.30
N ASN A 193 -9.37 3.06 9.88
CA ASN A 193 -9.14 3.37 8.48
C ASN A 193 -9.12 2.12 7.60
N LEU A 194 -8.36 1.11 8.01
CA LEU A 194 -8.29 -0.15 7.29
C LEU A 194 -9.68 -0.78 7.09
N TYR A 195 -10.53 -0.77 8.12
CA TYR A 195 -11.91 -1.24 8.03
C TYR A 195 -12.76 -0.44 7.02
N LYS A 196 -12.69 0.89 7.08
CA LYS A 196 -13.50 1.75 6.19
C LYS A 196 -13.12 1.57 4.72
N PHE A 197 -11.82 1.52 4.43
CA PHE A 197 -11.33 1.32 3.08
C PHE A 197 -11.54 -0.11 2.58
N GLU A 198 -11.38 -1.13 3.43
CA GLU A 198 -11.67 -2.53 3.11
C GLU A 198 -13.14 -2.74 2.73
N LYS A 199 -14.06 -2.16 3.51
CA LYS A 199 -15.50 -2.30 3.27
C LYS A 199 -15.91 -1.71 1.91
N VAL A 200 -15.35 -0.55 1.55
CA VAL A 200 -15.59 0.09 0.26
C VAL A 200 -14.93 -0.70 -0.87
N SER A 201 -13.67 -1.12 -0.69
CA SER A 201 -12.93 -1.95 -1.65
C SER A 201 -13.71 -3.23 -2.01
N LYS A 202 -14.21 -3.97 -1.00
CA LYS A 202 -15.03 -5.17 -1.20
C LYS A 202 -16.34 -4.89 -1.92
N ARG A 203 -17.05 -3.83 -1.53
CA ARG A 203 -18.33 -3.42 -2.15
C ARG A 203 -18.17 -3.16 -3.65
N TYR A 204 -17.10 -2.49 -4.04
CA TYR A 204 -16.84 -2.14 -5.43
C TYR A 204 -15.94 -3.14 -6.18
N LYS A 205 -15.47 -4.19 -5.49
CA LYS A 205 -14.58 -5.22 -6.04
C LYS A 205 -13.31 -4.63 -6.67
N VAL A 206 -12.69 -3.70 -5.95
CA VAL A 206 -11.38 -3.14 -6.34
C VAL A 206 -10.33 -3.54 -5.32
N PRO A 207 -9.09 -3.85 -5.73
CA PRO A 207 -7.97 -4.06 -4.81
C PRO A 207 -7.80 -2.91 -3.80
N LEU A 208 -7.54 -3.26 -2.55
CA LEU A 208 -7.19 -2.31 -1.51
C LEU A 208 -5.67 -2.19 -1.42
N TRP A 209 -5.16 -0.97 -1.53
CA TRP A 209 -3.76 -0.63 -1.37
C TRP A 209 -3.59 0.33 -0.19
N GLN A 210 -2.43 0.26 0.46
CA GLN A 210 -2.13 1.06 1.65
C GLN A 210 -0.70 1.61 1.59
N SER A 211 -0.51 2.87 1.95
CA SER A 211 0.82 3.39 2.24
C SER A 211 1.29 2.97 3.63
N LEU A 212 2.53 2.50 3.72
CA LEU A 212 3.20 2.03 4.92
C LEU A 212 4.32 2.98 5.31
N LEU A 213 4.61 3.10 6.61
CA LEU A 213 5.68 3.96 7.09
C LEU A 213 7.02 3.24 7.05
N LEU A 214 8.03 3.86 6.44
CA LEU A 214 9.41 3.37 6.36
C LEU A 214 10.35 4.17 7.28
N CYS A 215 10.17 5.50 7.34
CA CYS A 215 11.01 6.45 8.08
C CYS A 215 10.20 7.23 9.11
N GLY A 216 10.83 7.60 10.23
CA GLY A 216 10.23 8.44 11.25
C GLY A 216 10.18 9.90 10.82
N HIS A 217 9.13 10.63 11.22
CA HIS A 217 8.96 12.07 11.01
C HIS A 217 7.83 12.58 11.90
N LEU A 218 7.83 13.87 12.27
CA LEU A 218 6.86 14.43 13.23
C LEU A 218 6.78 13.57 14.51
N CYS A 219 5.57 13.14 14.91
CA CYS A 219 5.30 12.25 16.04
C CYS A 219 5.36 10.74 15.70
N LEU A 220 5.79 10.40 14.48
CA LEU A 220 5.88 9.02 14.02
C LEU A 220 7.28 8.46 14.27
N ALA A 221 7.31 7.26 14.83
CA ALA A 221 8.52 6.52 15.14
C ALA A 221 9.30 6.15 13.88
N ASP A 222 10.61 5.98 14.02
CA ASP A 222 11.44 5.27 13.04
C ASP A 222 11.18 3.75 13.15
N PRO A 223 10.43 3.13 12.21
CA PRO A 223 9.93 1.77 12.41
C PRO A 223 11.05 0.73 12.48
N THR A 224 11.07 -0.10 13.51
CA THR A 224 11.96 -1.26 13.59
C THR A 224 11.67 -2.28 12.48
N GLN A 225 12.60 -3.19 12.20
CA GLN A 225 12.38 -4.28 11.24
C GLN A 225 11.12 -5.12 11.60
N ALA A 226 10.84 -5.30 12.89
CA ALA A 226 9.62 -5.97 13.37
C ALA A 226 8.35 -5.20 12.95
N GLN A 227 8.35 -3.88 13.06
CA GLN A 227 7.23 -3.03 12.65
C GLN A 227 7.08 -2.97 11.13
N LEU A 228 8.17 -3.00 10.35
CA LEU A 228 8.10 -3.13 8.88
C LEU A 228 7.39 -4.45 8.48
N ARG A 229 7.80 -5.57 9.08
CA ARG A 229 7.16 -6.89 8.89
C ARG A 229 5.68 -6.87 9.30
N TRP A 230 5.38 -6.27 10.45
CA TRP A 230 4.03 -6.15 10.99
C TRP A 230 3.12 -5.42 10.01
N GLN A 231 3.55 -4.28 9.47
CA GLN A 231 2.76 -3.49 8.54
C GLN A 231 2.36 -4.28 7.28
N LEU A 232 3.30 -5.03 6.68
CA LEU A 232 3.02 -5.88 5.52
C LEU A 232 2.02 -7.00 5.85
N ASN A 233 2.31 -7.78 6.89
CA ASN A 233 1.53 -8.98 7.19
C ASN A 233 0.15 -8.67 7.79
N VAL A 234 0.05 -7.64 8.62
CA VAL A 234 -1.25 -7.19 9.13
C VAL A 234 -2.08 -6.61 8.00
N GLY A 235 -1.53 -5.77 7.12
CA GLY A 235 -2.26 -5.29 5.94
C GLY A 235 -2.77 -6.44 5.07
N ALA A 236 -1.92 -7.41 4.75
CA ALA A 236 -2.31 -8.58 3.95
C ALA A 236 -3.42 -9.41 4.62
N ALA A 237 -3.36 -9.62 5.94
CA ALA A 237 -4.41 -10.32 6.70
C ALA A 237 -5.76 -9.58 6.70
N HIS A 238 -5.79 -8.31 6.31
CA HIS A 238 -6.98 -7.49 6.11
C HIS A 238 -7.34 -7.29 4.62
N GLY A 239 -6.73 -8.06 3.72
CA GLY A 239 -7.03 -8.01 2.28
C GLY A 239 -6.33 -6.91 1.49
N VAL A 240 -5.35 -6.21 2.07
CA VAL A 240 -4.50 -5.29 1.32
C VAL A 240 -3.60 -6.09 0.38
N THR A 241 -3.58 -5.72 -0.91
CA THR A 241 -2.72 -6.34 -1.92
C THR A 241 -1.63 -5.41 -2.43
N GLY A 242 -1.76 -4.08 -2.30
CA GLY A 242 -0.71 -3.13 -2.69
C GLY A 242 -0.14 -2.36 -1.51
N PHE A 243 1.18 -2.26 -1.43
CA PHE A 243 1.89 -1.58 -0.35
C PHE A 243 2.79 -0.47 -0.89
N PHE A 244 2.66 0.73 -0.33
CA PHE A 244 3.43 1.92 -0.73
C PHE A 244 4.29 2.44 0.41
N TRP A 245 5.60 2.20 0.38
CA TRP A 245 6.49 2.67 1.44
C TRP A 245 6.73 4.19 1.38
N PHE A 246 6.48 4.89 2.49
CA PHE A 246 6.70 6.32 2.70
C PHE A 246 7.78 6.58 3.76
N HIS A 247 8.91 7.23 3.46
CA HIS A 247 9.52 7.35 2.13
C HIS A 247 11.00 6.94 2.21
N PRO A 248 11.52 6.20 1.21
CA PRO A 248 12.83 5.53 1.32
C PRO A 248 14.04 6.45 1.17
N LEU A 249 13.89 7.64 0.56
CA LEU A 249 15.00 8.51 0.19
C LEU A 249 14.99 9.78 1.03
N GLU A 250 16.11 10.10 1.66
CA GLU A 250 16.32 11.37 2.34
C GLU A 250 16.51 12.49 1.28
N LEU A 251 15.61 13.49 1.27
CA LEU A 251 15.59 14.56 0.26
C LEU A 251 16.51 15.76 0.59
N GLY A 252 17.34 15.60 1.62
CA GLY A 252 18.14 16.65 2.23
C GLY A 252 18.10 16.53 3.76
N PHE A 253 18.97 17.25 4.45
CA PHE A 253 18.99 17.25 5.91
C PHE A 253 17.65 17.76 6.47
N SER A 254 16.99 16.91 7.25
CA SER A 254 15.77 17.26 7.98
C SER A 254 16.02 17.26 9.49
N TYR A 255 15.33 18.15 10.21
CA TYR A 255 15.37 18.20 11.68
C TYR A 255 14.41 17.19 12.32
N ASP A 256 13.39 16.71 11.61
CA ASP A 256 12.36 15.83 12.15
C ASP A 256 12.33 14.43 11.47
N ALA A 257 12.72 14.35 10.20
CA ALA A 257 12.72 13.10 9.45
C ALA A 257 14.02 12.30 9.69
N ARG A 258 13.89 10.99 9.90
CA ARG A 258 15.00 10.09 10.26
C ARG A 258 14.77 8.65 9.82
N GLY A 259 15.86 7.90 9.66
CA GLY A 259 15.80 6.46 9.37
C GLY A 259 15.42 6.12 7.92
N HIS A 260 15.81 6.94 6.95
CA HIS A 260 15.60 6.63 5.52
C HIS A 260 16.45 5.43 5.07
N ALA A 261 15.98 4.70 4.06
CA ALA A 261 16.73 3.59 3.47
C ALA A 261 18.00 4.07 2.74
N VAL A 262 17.92 5.24 2.09
CA VAL A 262 19.05 5.90 1.46
C VAL A 262 19.18 7.31 2.00
N ASP A 263 20.39 7.65 2.45
CA ASP A 263 20.69 8.98 2.95
C ASP A 263 20.85 10.02 1.82
N ASN A 264 20.94 11.29 2.18
CA ASN A 264 21.06 12.39 1.23
C ASN A 264 22.39 12.42 0.42
N ARG A 265 23.33 11.51 0.73
CA ARG A 265 24.58 11.28 -0.02
C ARG A 265 24.48 10.09 -0.97
N GLY A 266 23.32 9.43 -1.03
CA GLY A 266 23.11 8.23 -1.84
C GLY A 266 23.62 6.95 -1.19
N VAL A 267 23.96 6.97 0.11
CA VAL A 267 24.46 5.80 0.83
C VAL A 267 23.29 5.00 1.39
N LYS A 268 23.33 3.67 1.16
CA LYS A 268 22.39 2.73 1.77
C LYS A 268 22.63 2.68 3.29
N THR A 269 21.57 2.87 4.07
CA THR A 269 21.63 2.77 5.53
C THR A 269 21.24 1.35 5.98
N GLN A 270 21.31 1.06 7.27
CA GLN A 270 20.78 -0.21 7.81
C GLN A 270 19.29 -0.42 7.48
N LYS A 271 18.51 0.66 7.35
CA LYS A 271 17.10 0.57 6.99
C LYS A 271 16.89 -0.06 5.62
N TYR A 272 17.78 0.20 4.66
CA TYR A 272 17.73 -0.41 3.33
C TYR A 272 17.71 -1.94 3.41
N ASP A 273 18.63 -2.53 4.19
CA ASP A 273 18.70 -3.98 4.33
C ASP A 273 17.45 -4.54 5.02
N GLN A 274 16.92 -3.82 6.01
CA GLN A 274 15.71 -4.22 6.73
C GLN A 274 14.48 -4.24 5.80
N VAL A 275 14.22 -3.15 5.06
CA VAL A 275 13.06 -3.09 4.16
C VAL A 275 13.21 -4.05 2.99
N ALA A 276 14.43 -4.22 2.45
CA ALA A 276 14.70 -5.18 1.38
C ALA A 276 14.43 -6.60 1.84
N TYR A 277 14.92 -6.98 3.03
CA TYR A 277 14.69 -8.30 3.59
C TYR A 277 13.21 -8.57 3.84
N GLU A 278 12.48 -7.65 4.48
CA GLU A 278 11.06 -7.86 4.79
C GLU A 278 10.17 -7.86 3.54
N SER A 279 10.46 -6.99 2.56
CA SER A 279 9.74 -6.97 1.29
C SER A 279 9.99 -8.24 0.49
N ALA A 280 11.24 -8.73 0.42
CA ALA A 280 11.57 -9.98 -0.25
C ALA A 280 10.91 -11.19 0.44
N ARG A 281 10.94 -11.25 1.77
CA ARG A 281 10.24 -12.28 2.55
C ARG A 281 8.75 -12.29 2.26
N PHE A 282 8.11 -11.13 2.26
CA PHE A 282 6.70 -11.03 1.93
C PHE A 282 6.40 -11.50 0.50
N MET A 283 7.14 -11.00 -0.49
CA MET A 283 6.92 -11.33 -1.90
C MET A 283 7.25 -12.77 -2.26
N ASN A 284 8.12 -13.44 -1.52
CA ASN A 284 8.51 -14.83 -1.77
C ASN A 284 7.70 -15.85 -0.94
N ASP A 285 7.39 -15.52 0.31
CA ASP A 285 6.83 -16.49 1.27
C ASP A 285 5.32 -16.30 1.49
N ILE A 286 4.79 -15.09 1.32
CA ILE A 286 3.39 -14.73 1.64
C ILE A 286 2.57 -14.51 0.36
N ALA A 287 2.99 -13.57 -0.48
CA ALA A 287 2.24 -13.17 -1.68
C ALA A 287 1.91 -14.35 -2.62
N PRO A 288 2.83 -15.27 -2.96
CA PRO A 288 2.54 -16.35 -3.91
C PRO A 288 1.53 -17.36 -3.35
N ARG A 289 1.42 -17.47 -2.02
CA ARG A 289 0.47 -18.38 -1.36
C ARG A 289 -0.94 -17.80 -1.29
N LEU A 290 -1.07 -16.47 -1.29
CA LEU A 290 -2.36 -15.79 -1.22
C LEU A 290 -2.88 -15.29 -2.57
N ARG A 291 -2.04 -15.20 -3.62
CA ARG A 291 -2.44 -14.67 -4.96
C ARG A 291 -3.66 -15.33 -5.58
N HIS A 292 -3.94 -16.59 -5.24
CA HIS A 292 -5.07 -17.37 -5.76
C HIS A 292 -6.31 -17.29 -4.87
N TYR A 293 -6.30 -16.45 -3.84
CA TYR A 293 -7.39 -16.31 -2.90
C TYR A 293 -7.87 -14.86 -2.82
N ASP A 294 -9.17 -14.68 -2.61
CA ASP A 294 -9.78 -13.39 -2.29
C ASP A 294 -9.99 -13.31 -0.78
N HIS A 295 -9.69 -12.14 -0.20
CA HIS A 295 -9.94 -11.90 1.22
C HIS A 295 -11.44 -11.91 1.52
N GLU A 296 -11.81 -12.73 2.50
CA GLU A 296 -13.21 -12.91 2.91
C GLU A 296 -13.50 -12.15 4.20
N LYS A 297 -12.67 -12.32 5.22
CA LYS A 297 -12.93 -11.79 6.56
C LYS A 297 -11.64 -11.69 7.38
N THR A 298 -11.64 -10.79 8.35
CA THR A 298 -10.58 -10.71 9.36
C THR A 298 -11.18 -10.77 10.75
N TYR A 299 -10.50 -11.51 11.62
CA TYR A 299 -10.80 -11.59 13.04
C TYR A 299 -9.64 -11.04 13.86
N HIS A 300 -9.98 -10.38 14.97
CA HIS A 300 -9.02 -9.91 15.97
C HIS A 300 -9.16 -10.75 17.25
N LEU A 301 -8.05 -11.08 17.89
CA LEU A 301 -8.04 -11.71 19.21
C LEU A 301 -7.12 -10.92 20.15
N HIS A 302 -7.61 -10.59 21.35
CA HIS A 302 -6.91 -9.79 22.36
C HIS A 302 -6.39 -8.43 21.84
N MET A 303 -7.07 -7.85 20.87
CA MET A 303 -6.80 -6.49 20.41
C MET A 303 -7.72 -5.50 21.16
N ALA A 304 -7.32 -4.22 21.17
CA ALA A 304 -8.21 -3.15 21.60
C ALA A 304 -9.51 -3.18 20.77
N ALA A 305 -10.57 -2.54 21.28
CA ALA A 305 -11.84 -2.48 20.58
C ALA A 305 -11.64 -1.87 19.19
N SER A 306 -11.99 -2.63 18.16
CA SER A 306 -11.92 -2.23 16.76
C SER A 306 -13.24 -2.57 16.06
N GLU A 307 -13.43 -2.07 14.85
CA GLU A 307 -14.59 -2.42 14.02
C GLU A 307 -14.51 -3.82 13.43
N PHE A 308 -13.35 -4.48 13.55
CA PHE A 308 -13.20 -5.87 13.13
C PHE A 308 -13.78 -6.83 14.16
N GLU A 309 -14.26 -7.97 13.68
CA GLU A 309 -14.91 -8.94 14.53
C GLU A 309 -13.91 -9.61 15.48
N SER A 310 -14.24 -9.63 16.77
CA SER A 310 -13.47 -10.41 17.74
C SER A 310 -13.65 -11.91 17.48
N PHE A 311 -12.55 -12.66 17.47
CA PHE A 311 -12.62 -14.12 17.43
C PHE A 311 -13.16 -14.66 18.76
N TYR A 312 -14.05 -15.64 18.70
CA TYR A 312 -14.45 -16.49 19.81
C TYR A 312 -14.66 -17.92 19.28
N ARG A 313 -14.60 -18.91 20.18
CA ARG A 313 -14.77 -20.31 19.80
C ARG A 313 -16.06 -20.52 18.99
N ASP A 314 -15.97 -21.29 17.92
CA ASP A 314 -17.08 -21.62 17.01
C ASP A 314 -17.69 -20.43 16.24
N CYS A 315 -17.06 -19.24 16.22
CA CYS A 315 -17.53 -18.11 15.41
C CYS A 315 -17.24 -18.25 13.90
N ASP A 316 -16.48 -19.27 13.51
CA ASP A 316 -16.10 -19.56 12.14
C ASP A 316 -16.26 -21.06 11.81
N ASP A 317 -16.58 -21.37 10.56
CA ASP A 317 -16.84 -22.74 10.11
C ASP A 317 -15.56 -23.53 9.77
N VAL A 318 -14.41 -22.85 9.65
CA VAL A 318 -13.10 -23.43 9.35
C VAL A 318 -12.24 -23.48 10.61
N ILE A 319 -12.25 -22.43 11.41
CA ILE A 319 -11.43 -22.29 12.62
C ILE A 319 -12.28 -22.63 13.85
N ALA A 320 -11.91 -23.69 14.55
CA ALA A 320 -12.61 -24.16 15.75
C ALA A 320 -12.28 -23.30 16.98
N ASP A 321 -10.98 -23.11 17.22
CA ASP A 321 -10.49 -22.41 18.41
C ASP A 321 -9.18 -21.66 18.10
N LEU A 322 -8.95 -20.59 18.84
CA LEU A 322 -7.75 -19.76 18.74
C LEU A 322 -7.38 -19.22 20.12
N SER A 323 -6.12 -19.34 20.47
CA SER A 323 -5.60 -18.80 21.73
C SER A 323 -4.16 -18.33 21.60
N SER A 324 -3.75 -17.46 22.52
CA SER A 324 -2.35 -17.06 22.67
C SER A 324 -1.92 -17.01 24.13
N LEU A 325 -0.65 -17.34 24.36
CA LEU A 325 -0.06 -17.23 25.70
C LEU A 325 -0.01 -15.76 26.14
N LYS A 326 -0.41 -15.47 27.39
CA LYS A 326 -0.45 -14.12 27.98
C LYS A 326 -1.35 -13.13 27.21
N ASN A 327 -2.40 -13.62 26.56
CA ASN A 327 -3.36 -12.80 25.81
C ASN A 327 -2.67 -11.87 24.79
N ARG A 328 -1.64 -12.37 24.10
CA ARG A 328 -0.97 -11.59 23.04
C ARG A 328 -1.91 -11.39 21.85
N PRO A 329 -1.92 -10.20 21.22
CA PRO A 329 -2.83 -9.93 20.13
C PRO A 329 -2.53 -10.81 18.91
N LEU A 330 -3.58 -11.32 18.28
CA LEU A 330 -3.52 -12.07 17.02
C LEU A 330 -4.49 -11.45 16.02
N VAL A 331 -4.06 -11.41 14.76
CA VAL A 331 -4.90 -11.06 13.61
C VAL A 331 -5.04 -12.29 12.74
N VAL A 332 -6.26 -12.62 12.33
CA VAL A 332 -6.54 -13.79 11.49
C VAL A 332 -7.29 -13.38 10.25
N GLY A 333 -6.63 -13.44 9.09
CA GLY A 333 -7.26 -13.26 7.78
C GLY A 333 -7.75 -14.59 7.23
N LYS A 334 -9.01 -14.65 6.79
CA LYS A 334 -9.60 -15.78 6.07
C LYS A 334 -9.80 -15.40 4.61
N PHE A 335 -9.42 -16.30 3.72
CA PHE A 335 -9.43 -16.09 2.28
C PHE A 335 -10.08 -17.27 1.57
N ARG A 336 -10.80 -17.01 0.49
CA ARG A 336 -11.47 -18.01 -0.33
C ARG A 336 -10.74 -18.17 -1.65
N HIS A 337 -10.53 -19.39 -2.13
CA HIS A 337 -9.85 -19.58 -3.39
C HIS A 337 -10.71 -19.03 -4.54
N LYS A 338 -10.08 -18.31 -5.47
CA LYS A 338 -10.76 -17.61 -6.59
C LYS A 338 -11.52 -18.56 -7.51
N GLU A 339 -11.02 -19.78 -7.68
CA GLU A 339 -11.53 -20.76 -8.65
C GLU A 339 -12.11 -22.04 -8.02
N ASP A 340 -11.86 -22.28 -6.73
CA ASP A 340 -12.21 -23.55 -6.07
C ASP A 340 -12.86 -23.28 -4.71
N PRO A 341 -14.20 -23.20 -4.64
CA PRO A 341 -14.91 -22.85 -3.41
C PRO A 341 -14.69 -23.81 -2.24
N SER A 342 -14.14 -25.02 -2.47
CA SER A 342 -13.79 -25.96 -1.41
C SER A 342 -12.50 -25.57 -0.67
N ARG A 343 -11.66 -24.76 -1.31
CA ARG A 343 -10.37 -24.33 -0.77
C ARG A 343 -10.46 -22.96 -0.12
N CYS A 344 -9.87 -22.83 1.05
CA CYS A 344 -9.66 -21.55 1.71
C CYS A 344 -8.25 -21.47 2.29
N ALA A 345 -7.77 -20.25 2.52
CA ALA A 345 -6.54 -20.01 3.24
C ALA A 345 -6.85 -19.24 4.54
N VAL A 346 -6.08 -19.53 5.59
CA VAL A 346 -6.10 -18.81 6.86
C VAL A 346 -4.71 -18.28 7.14
N MET A 347 -4.57 -16.97 7.27
CA MET A 347 -3.34 -16.28 7.64
C MET A 347 -3.41 -15.88 9.11
N LEU A 348 -2.61 -16.52 9.95
CA LEU A 348 -2.45 -16.19 11.37
C LEU A 348 -1.25 -15.28 11.56
N VAL A 349 -1.46 -14.08 12.10
CA VAL A 349 -0.42 -13.07 12.30
C VAL A 349 -0.28 -12.73 13.77
N ASN A 350 0.96 -12.59 14.24
CA ASN A 350 1.23 -11.97 15.53
C ASN A 350 0.93 -10.46 15.45
N GLY A 351 -0.18 -10.06 16.06
CA GLY A 351 -0.64 -8.67 16.09
C GLY A 351 0.21 -7.76 16.98
N SER A 352 1.19 -8.29 17.73
CA SER A 352 2.11 -7.47 18.51
C SER A 352 3.24 -6.93 17.64
N GLN A 353 3.54 -5.63 17.80
CA GLN A 353 4.68 -4.98 17.15
C GLN A 353 6.01 -5.27 17.85
N GLU A 354 6.00 -5.73 19.10
CA GLU A 354 7.20 -5.80 19.96
C GLU A 354 7.42 -7.19 20.57
N ASN A 355 6.36 -7.96 20.82
CA ASN A 355 6.46 -9.17 21.63
C ASN A 355 6.26 -10.46 20.83
N MET A 356 7.05 -11.49 21.12
CA MET A 356 6.78 -12.84 20.63
C MET A 356 5.43 -13.35 21.16
N CYS A 357 4.75 -14.13 20.32
CA CYS A 357 3.48 -14.75 20.63
C CYS A 357 3.59 -16.26 20.47
N HIS A 358 3.24 -17.03 21.51
CA HIS A 358 2.97 -18.46 21.37
C HIS A 358 1.47 -18.62 21.10
N ALA A 359 1.13 -18.98 19.87
CA ALA A 359 -0.24 -19.08 19.39
C ALA A 359 -0.63 -20.54 19.17
N SER A 360 -1.89 -20.88 19.46
CA SER A 360 -2.47 -22.16 19.08
C SER A 360 -3.76 -21.94 18.30
N ILE A 361 -3.92 -22.67 17.21
CA ILE A 361 -5.08 -22.64 16.32
C ILE A 361 -5.55 -24.07 16.07
N GLU A 362 -6.86 -24.26 16.10
CA GLU A 362 -7.51 -25.54 15.84
C GLU A 362 -8.51 -25.39 14.68
N PHE A 363 -8.51 -26.35 13.76
CA PHE A 363 -9.34 -26.33 12.56
C PHE A 363 -10.45 -27.38 12.62
N ASN A 364 -11.67 -26.97 12.28
CA ASN A 364 -12.82 -27.87 12.09
C ASN A 364 -12.76 -28.63 10.76
N LYS A 365 -11.99 -28.12 9.78
CA LYS A 365 -11.94 -28.63 8.39
C LYS A 365 -10.50 -28.84 7.90
N GLY A 366 -10.35 -29.56 6.79
CA GLY A 366 -9.09 -29.73 6.06
C GLY A 366 -8.03 -30.65 6.68
N GLY A 367 -8.37 -31.40 7.74
CA GLY A 367 -7.47 -32.42 8.31
C GLY A 367 -6.19 -31.88 8.96
N ILE A 368 -6.09 -30.56 9.16
CA ILE A 368 -4.94 -29.92 9.82
C ILE A 368 -4.93 -30.23 11.32
N GLY A 369 -6.11 -30.32 11.94
CA GLY A 369 -6.25 -30.53 13.38
C GLY A 369 -5.81 -29.29 14.15
N LYS A 370 -4.90 -29.48 15.12
CA LYS A 370 -4.41 -28.42 16.00
C LYS A 370 -2.94 -28.15 15.75
N ASP A 371 -2.57 -26.87 15.69
CA ASP A 371 -1.18 -26.42 15.62
C ASP A 371 -0.86 -25.46 16.78
N SER A 372 0.41 -25.41 17.16
CA SER A 372 0.94 -24.54 18.20
C SER A 372 2.36 -24.11 17.85
N LEU A 373 2.61 -22.80 17.83
CA LEU A 373 3.88 -22.25 17.35
C LEU A 373 4.23 -20.92 18.00
N TYR A 374 5.52 -20.57 17.93
CA TYR A 374 6.01 -19.24 18.25
C TYR A 374 6.04 -18.38 16.99
N LEU A 375 5.44 -17.19 17.08
CA LEU A 375 5.48 -16.15 16.06
C LEU A 375 6.25 -14.95 16.61
N ALA A 376 7.31 -14.55 15.91
CA ALA A 376 7.98 -13.28 16.18
C ALA A 376 7.02 -12.09 15.88
N PRO A 377 7.29 -10.88 16.40
CA PRO A 377 6.44 -9.71 16.16
C PRO A 377 6.15 -9.50 14.67
N GLY A 378 4.86 -9.30 14.34
CA GLY A 378 4.40 -9.12 12.97
C GLY A 378 4.57 -10.31 12.02
N THR A 379 5.03 -11.47 12.49
CA THR A 379 5.22 -12.65 11.63
C THR A 379 3.90 -13.36 11.38
N ALA A 380 3.76 -13.94 10.19
CA ALA A 380 2.58 -14.66 9.77
C ALA A 380 2.86 -16.13 9.45
N LYS A 381 1.85 -16.99 9.65
CA LYS A 381 1.77 -18.34 9.11
C LYS A 381 0.48 -18.50 8.31
N ILE A 382 0.59 -19.06 7.11
CA ILE A 382 -0.56 -19.37 6.26
C ILE A 382 -0.84 -20.87 6.30
N TYR A 383 -2.11 -21.21 6.48
CA TYR A 383 -2.67 -22.55 6.39
C TYR A 383 -3.57 -22.62 5.15
N GLU A 384 -3.32 -23.54 4.24
CA GLU A 384 -4.20 -23.81 3.11
C GLU A 384 -5.06 -25.01 3.48
N VAL A 385 -6.38 -24.77 3.56
CA VAL A 385 -7.38 -25.72 4.01
C VAL A 385 -8.16 -26.21 2.78
N ARG A 386 -8.44 -27.51 2.73
CA ARG A 386 -9.22 -28.17 1.66
C ARG A 386 -10.51 -28.75 2.19
#